data_AF-A0A4S4F203-F1
#
_entry.id   AF-A0A4S4F203-F1
#
_cell.length_a   1.000
_cell.length_b   1.000
_cell.length_c   1.000
_cell.angle_alpha   90.00
_cell.angle_beta   90.00
_cell.angle_gamma   90.00
#
_symmetry.space_group_name_H-M   'P 1'
#
loop_
_entity.id
_entity.type
_entity.pdbx_description
1 polymer ?
#
loop_
_entity_poly.entity_id
_entity_poly.type
_entity_poly.pdbx_seq_one_letter_code
_entity_poly.pdbx_strand_id
1 'polypeptide(L)'
;MRDGPDGEEEREIRAKEEREIRGQDGEGEIITESASFVHGELPHDGNGPPKVDSEVEVLHEKVTKQIIKEGHGQRPSKYSTCFFHYRAWTESTQHKFEDTWLEQRPIELVLGKEKKEMTGLSIGVSNMKSGERALLHVGWELGYGKEGNFSFPNVPPMADILYEVELIGFDETKEGKARGDMTAEERIGVADRRKMDGNALFKEEKLEEAMQQYEMAIAYMGDDFMFQLFGKYRDMALAVKNPCHLNMAACLIKLEHYEDAIHQCSIVLMEDENNVKALFRRGKARAELGQTDAAREDFVKARKFAPEDKAIARELRLLAEHDKAVYQKQKELYKGLFGPRPEPKPKRNSWLILIWQWFLALFHRVFSGERIKSD
;
A
#
# COMPACT_ATOMS: atom_id res chain seq x y z
N MET A 1 64.42 34.10 -3.53
CA MET A 1 63.82 35.46 -3.50
C MET A 1 62.49 35.36 -4.23
N ARG A 2 61.32 35.64 -3.65
CA ARG A 2 60.91 35.94 -2.28
C ARG A 2 59.39 35.67 -2.28
N ASP A 3 58.92 35.02 -1.23
CA ASP A 3 57.51 34.71 -0.94
C ASP A 3 56.63 35.95 -0.76
N GLY A 4 55.33 35.77 -0.98
CA GLY A 4 54.24 36.66 -0.55
C GLY A 4 52.92 35.86 -0.51
N PRO A 5 52.16 35.83 0.60
CA PRO A 5 51.19 34.77 0.91
C PRO A 5 49.76 35.29 1.02
N ASP A 6 48.88 35.03 0.05
CA ASP A 6 47.47 35.50 0.09
C ASP A 6 46.49 34.44 -0.45
N GLY A 7 46.67 33.17 -0.07
CA GLY A 7 45.83 32.06 -0.56
C GLY A 7 45.16 31.20 0.52
N GLU A 8 45.62 31.28 1.77
CA GLU A 8 45.13 30.40 2.86
C GLU A 8 44.29 31.14 3.91
N GLU A 9 44.31 32.47 3.97
CA GLU A 9 43.58 33.25 4.99
C GLU A 9 42.10 33.53 4.62
N GLU A 10 41.71 33.40 3.34
CA GLU A 10 40.30 33.57 2.92
C GLU A 10 39.44 32.30 3.06
N ARG A 11 40.05 31.13 3.27
CA ARG A 11 39.30 29.86 3.43
C ARG A 11 38.99 29.51 4.88
N GLU A 12 39.65 30.14 5.85
CA GLU A 12 39.41 29.89 7.28
C GLU A 12 38.33 30.80 7.90
N ILE A 13 37.95 31.89 7.22
CA ILE A 13 36.92 32.84 7.70
C ILE A 13 35.51 32.38 7.34
N ARG A 14 35.32 31.63 6.24
CA ARG A 14 34.00 31.10 5.84
C ARG A 14 33.54 29.84 6.58
N ALA A 15 34.43 29.18 7.32
CA ALA A 15 34.11 27.97 8.07
C ALA A 15 33.74 28.21 9.55
N LYS A 16 33.73 29.49 10.00
CA LYS A 16 33.42 29.89 11.38
C LYS A 16 32.12 30.69 11.56
N GLU A 17 31.38 30.99 10.49
CA GLU A 17 30.08 31.69 10.58
C GLU A 17 28.85 30.77 10.50
N GLU A 18 29.02 29.45 10.36
CA GLU A 18 27.90 28.47 10.35
C GLU A 18 27.71 27.71 11.67
N ARG A 19 28.34 28.14 12.77
CA ARG A 19 28.05 27.64 14.12
C ARG A 19 27.87 28.82 15.06
N GLU A 20 26.76 28.79 15.79
CA GLU A 20 26.37 29.69 16.90
C GLU A 20 25.62 30.98 16.54
N ILE A 21 24.35 30.81 16.16
CA ILE A 21 23.28 31.66 16.72
C ILE A 21 22.19 30.73 17.26
N ARG A 22 22.23 30.48 18.58
CA ARG A 22 21.17 29.85 19.38
C ARG A 22 20.65 30.87 20.39
N GLY A 23 19.34 30.81 20.61
CA GLY A 23 18.62 31.38 21.76
C GLY A 23 17.74 32.56 21.31
N GLN A 24 16.45 32.64 21.63
CA GLN A 24 15.62 31.88 22.56
C GLN A 24 14.14 32.29 22.30
N ASP A 25 13.21 31.49 22.85
CA ASP A 25 11.83 31.85 23.21
C ASP A 25 10.67 31.41 22.29
N GLY A 26 9.86 30.52 22.88
CA GLY A 26 8.38 30.51 22.92
C GLY A 26 7.59 30.35 21.62
N GLU A 27 6.84 29.24 21.50
CA GLU A 27 5.36 29.25 21.47
C GLU A 27 4.76 27.91 20.98
N GLY A 28 3.74 27.43 21.70
CA GLY A 28 2.53 26.87 21.07
C GLY A 28 2.55 25.42 20.59
N GLU A 29 2.63 24.47 21.51
CA GLU A 29 2.21 23.08 21.28
C GLU A 29 0.69 23.04 21.12
N ILE A 30 0.20 23.02 19.87
CA ILE A 30 -1.22 22.76 19.56
C ILE A 30 -1.41 21.25 19.54
N ILE A 31 -1.91 20.75 20.66
CA ILE A 31 -2.53 19.43 20.81
C ILE A 31 -3.72 19.40 19.84
N THR A 32 -3.63 18.60 18.78
CA THR A 32 -4.82 18.15 18.05
C THR A 32 -5.16 16.76 18.55
N GLU A 33 -6.26 16.70 19.29
CA GLU A 33 -6.86 15.48 19.78
C GLU A 33 -7.25 14.57 18.62
N SER A 34 -6.76 13.33 18.69
CA SER A 34 -7.56 12.12 18.59
C SER A 34 -8.50 12.01 17.38
N ALA A 35 -7.93 11.77 16.20
CA ALA A 35 -8.58 10.89 15.24
C ALA A 35 -8.32 9.45 15.68
N SER A 36 -9.32 8.84 16.31
CA SER A 36 -9.35 7.41 16.60
C SER A 36 -9.20 6.61 15.30
N PHE A 37 -7.98 6.16 15.02
CA PHE A 37 -7.75 5.10 14.05
C PHE A 37 -8.43 3.84 14.59
N VAL A 38 -9.58 3.51 14.03
CA VAL A 38 -10.14 2.17 14.13
C VAL A 38 -9.16 1.27 13.38
N HIS A 39 -8.66 0.25 14.07
CA HIS A 39 -7.67 -0.70 13.56
C HIS A 39 -8.11 -1.36 12.24
N GLY A 40 -7.65 -0.85 11.12
CA GLY A 40 -7.19 -1.70 10.03
C GLY A 40 -5.78 -2.15 10.39
N GLU A 41 -5.50 -3.46 10.36
CA GLU A 41 -4.15 -3.98 10.61
C GLU A 41 -3.15 -3.19 9.75
N LEU A 42 -2.25 -2.48 10.41
CA LEU A 42 -1.10 -1.85 9.76
C LEU A 42 -0.35 -2.96 9.00
N PRO A 43 0.14 -2.72 7.77
CA PRO A 43 1.11 -3.61 7.17
C PRO A 43 2.27 -3.70 8.16
N HIS A 44 2.52 -4.89 8.70
CA HIS A 44 3.56 -5.07 9.69
C HIS A 44 4.91 -4.83 9.01
N ASP A 45 5.45 -3.62 9.15
CA ASP A 45 6.87 -3.34 8.93
C ASP A 45 7.64 -4.13 10.00
N GLY A 46 8.12 -5.32 9.65
CA GLY A 46 8.84 -6.18 10.57
C GLY A 46 9.27 -7.48 9.91
N ASN A 47 10.57 -7.63 9.65
CA ASN A 47 11.15 -8.87 9.10
C ASN A 47 11.02 -10.10 10.03
N GLY A 48 10.47 -9.96 11.23
CA GLY A 48 10.37 -11.02 12.24
C GLY A 48 8.95 -11.59 12.38
N PRO A 49 8.81 -12.69 13.12
CA PRO A 49 7.50 -13.31 13.38
C PRO A 49 6.59 -12.37 14.19
N PRO A 50 5.26 -12.42 13.98
CA PRO A 50 4.31 -11.62 14.74
C PRO A 50 4.34 -11.99 16.22
N LYS A 51 4.14 -10.99 17.09
CA LYS A 51 3.99 -11.22 18.53
C LYS A 51 2.52 -11.49 18.83
N VAL A 52 2.24 -12.59 19.52
CA VAL A 52 0.89 -13.09 19.78
C VAL A 52 0.76 -13.44 21.25
N ASP A 53 -0.24 -12.84 21.91
CA ASP A 53 -0.51 -13.04 23.34
C ASP A 53 -1.61 -14.10 23.60
N SER A 54 -2.13 -14.71 22.54
CA SER A 54 -3.18 -15.73 22.57
C SER A 54 -2.72 -17.01 23.25
N GLU A 55 -3.66 -17.78 23.79
CA GLU A 55 -3.38 -19.07 24.43
C GLU A 55 -2.66 -20.03 23.49
N VAL A 56 -1.67 -20.75 24.04
CA VAL A 56 -0.88 -21.73 23.30
C VAL A 56 -1.63 -23.07 23.31
N GLU A 57 -2.17 -23.45 22.16
CA GLU A 57 -2.77 -24.77 21.94
C GLU A 57 -1.69 -25.79 21.58
N VAL A 58 -1.57 -26.88 22.36
CA VAL A 58 -0.66 -27.98 22.04
C VAL A 58 -1.36 -28.96 21.11
N LEU A 59 -0.96 -28.97 19.83
CA LEU A 59 -1.56 -29.83 18.80
C LEU A 59 -0.84 -31.19 18.72
N HIS A 60 0.46 -31.18 18.96
CA HIS A 60 1.34 -32.33 19.01
C HIS A 60 2.51 -32.02 19.97
N GLU A 61 3.26 -33.01 20.43
CA GLU A 61 4.44 -32.82 21.30
C GLU A 61 5.46 -31.79 20.75
N LYS A 62 5.46 -31.61 19.42
CA LYS A 62 6.39 -30.75 18.66
C LYS A 62 5.68 -29.70 17.82
N VAL A 63 4.37 -29.50 18.02
CA VAL A 63 3.59 -28.48 17.29
C VAL A 63 2.66 -27.77 18.25
N THR A 64 2.81 -26.46 18.37
CA THR A 64 1.88 -25.60 19.08
C THR A 64 1.30 -24.54 18.15
N LYS A 65 0.12 -24.02 18.51
CA LYS A 65 -0.60 -23.01 17.74
C LYS A 65 -1.04 -21.88 18.66
N GLN A 66 -0.90 -20.65 18.20
CA GLN A 66 -1.51 -19.46 18.79
C GLN A 66 -2.32 -18.74 17.71
N ILE A 67 -3.60 -18.50 17.97
CA ILE A 67 -4.50 -17.88 16.99
C ILE A 67 -4.23 -16.37 16.95
N ILE A 68 -4.06 -15.82 15.75
CA ILE A 68 -3.95 -14.36 15.49
C ILE A 68 -5.32 -13.82 15.10
N LYS A 69 -6.01 -14.52 14.20
CA LYS A 69 -7.35 -14.20 13.70
C LYS A 69 -8.16 -15.47 13.62
N GLU A 70 -9.37 -15.44 14.19
CA GLU A 70 -10.32 -16.55 14.12
C GLU A 70 -10.82 -16.78 12.70
N GLY A 71 -10.86 -18.06 12.31
CA GLY A 71 -11.51 -18.49 11.07
C GLY A 71 -12.95 -18.93 11.31
N HIS A 72 -13.62 -19.31 10.22
CA HIS A 72 -15.02 -19.72 10.20
C HIS A 72 -15.20 -21.14 9.64
N GLY A 73 -16.37 -21.70 9.90
CA GLY A 73 -16.73 -23.04 9.47
C GLY A 73 -15.98 -24.15 10.22
N GLN A 74 -15.93 -25.31 9.57
CA GLN A 74 -15.30 -26.52 10.09
C GLN A 74 -13.81 -26.60 9.73
N ARG A 75 -13.09 -27.47 10.45
CA ARG A 75 -11.69 -27.79 10.16
C ARG A 75 -11.57 -28.76 8.97
N PRO A 76 -10.47 -28.73 8.21
CA PRO A 76 -10.21 -29.68 7.14
C PRO A 76 -10.29 -31.13 7.62
N SER A 77 -10.91 -31.98 6.79
CA SER A 77 -10.90 -33.43 7.00
C SER A 77 -9.59 -34.06 6.52
N LYS A 78 -9.30 -35.31 6.92
CA LYS A 78 -8.13 -36.02 6.41
C LYS A 78 -8.18 -36.13 4.88
N TYR A 79 -7.06 -35.87 4.22
CA TYR A 79 -6.91 -35.80 2.76
C TYR A 79 -7.67 -34.66 2.07
N SER A 80 -8.21 -33.70 2.81
CA SER A 80 -8.63 -32.43 2.22
C SER A 80 -7.44 -31.73 1.56
N THR A 81 -7.72 -30.99 0.49
CA THR A 81 -6.73 -30.14 -0.19
C THR A 81 -6.86 -28.75 0.40
N CYS A 82 -5.85 -28.31 1.15
CA CYS A 82 -5.83 -27.00 1.80
C CYS A 82 -5.04 -26.00 0.96
N PHE A 83 -5.55 -24.77 0.88
CA PHE A 83 -4.89 -23.63 0.27
C PHE A 83 -4.60 -22.58 1.34
N PHE A 84 -3.34 -22.21 1.49
CA PHE A 84 -2.95 -21.27 2.53
C PHE A 84 -1.73 -20.45 2.12
N HIS A 85 -1.63 -19.28 2.72
CA HIS A 85 -0.41 -18.51 2.76
C HIS A 85 0.36 -18.80 4.05
N TYR A 86 1.68 -18.77 3.97
CA TYR A 86 2.52 -18.71 5.15
C TYR A 86 3.81 -17.90 4.93
N ARG A 87 4.40 -17.51 6.07
CA ARG A 87 5.80 -17.10 6.23
C ARG A 87 6.47 -18.04 7.19
N ALA A 88 7.75 -18.30 6.95
CA ALA A 88 8.53 -19.21 7.78
C ALA A 88 9.83 -18.57 8.23
N TRP A 89 10.10 -18.69 9.53
CA TRP A 89 11.34 -18.25 10.16
C TRP A 89 11.98 -19.39 10.92
N THR A 90 13.32 -19.43 10.95
CA THR A 90 14.01 -20.23 11.97
C THR A 90 13.83 -19.56 13.33
N GLU A 91 13.43 -20.28 14.37
CA GLU A 91 13.17 -19.69 15.68
C GLU A 91 14.44 -19.04 16.27
N SER A 92 15.57 -19.74 16.21
CA SER A 92 16.81 -19.34 16.88
C SER A 92 17.44 -18.07 16.32
N THR A 93 17.37 -17.87 15.00
CA THR A 93 17.99 -16.70 14.32
C THR A 93 16.98 -15.67 13.83
N GLN A 94 15.69 -16.01 13.88
CA GLN A 94 14.60 -15.25 13.25
C GLN A 94 14.85 -14.95 11.76
N HIS A 95 15.66 -15.77 11.08
CA HIS A 95 15.85 -15.66 9.64
C HIS A 95 14.59 -16.12 8.91
N LYS A 96 13.93 -15.19 8.20
CA LYS A 96 12.84 -15.50 7.28
C LYS A 96 13.40 -16.18 6.03
N PHE A 97 12.95 -17.40 5.75
CA PHE A 97 13.40 -18.15 4.58
C PHE A 97 12.31 -18.37 3.53
N GLU A 98 11.04 -18.22 3.89
CA GLU A 98 9.90 -18.34 2.97
C GLU A 98 8.86 -17.25 3.24
N ASP A 99 8.24 -16.71 2.18
CA ASP A 99 7.15 -15.73 2.26
C ASP A 99 6.22 -15.82 1.05
N THR A 100 5.17 -16.64 1.16
CA THR A 100 4.24 -16.88 0.06
C THR A 100 3.35 -15.68 -0.28
N TRP A 101 3.19 -14.71 0.63
CA TRP A 101 2.50 -13.45 0.32
C TRP A 101 3.35 -12.58 -0.60
N LEU A 102 4.66 -12.52 -0.35
CA LEU A 102 5.60 -11.80 -1.23
C LEU A 102 5.62 -12.43 -2.63
N GLU A 103 5.55 -13.75 -2.71
CA GLU A 103 5.46 -14.49 -3.98
C GLU A 103 4.09 -14.43 -4.64
N GLN A 104 3.07 -13.94 -3.92
CA GLN A 104 1.66 -13.92 -4.36
C GLN A 104 1.13 -15.28 -4.80
N ARG A 105 1.67 -16.35 -4.19
CA ARG A 105 1.41 -17.72 -4.60
C ARG A 105 1.04 -18.55 -3.37
N PRO A 106 -0.26 -18.83 -3.15
CA PRO A 106 -0.67 -19.70 -2.07
C PRO A 106 -0.19 -21.13 -2.32
N ILE A 107 0.06 -21.84 -1.22
CA ILE A 107 0.52 -23.22 -1.26
C ILE A 107 -0.67 -24.16 -1.18
N GLU A 108 -0.59 -25.23 -1.96
CA GLU A 108 -1.51 -26.35 -1.93
C GLU A 108 -0.87 -27.51 -1.17
N LEU A 109 -1.58 -28.01 -0.17
CA LEU A 109 -1.18 -29.18 0.60
C LEU A 109 -2.36 -30.13 0.75
N VAL A 110 -2.15 -31.40 0.40
CA VAL A 110 -3.13 -32.47 0.64
C VAL A 110 -2.79 -33.13 1.98
N LEU A 111 -3.69 -33.02 2.96
CA LEU A 111 -3.45 -33.52 4.31
C LEU A 111 -3.23 -35.04 4.33
N GLY A 112 -2.07 -35.49 4.80
CA GLY A 112 -1.63 -36.88 4.78
C GLY A 112 -0.86 -37.30 3.52
N LYS A 113 -0.60 -36.38 2.59
CA LYS A 113 0.28 -36.56 1.41
C LYS A 113 1.33 -35.44 1.29
N GLU A 114 1.57 -34.73 2.38
CA GLU A 114 2.60 -33.69 2.47
C GLU A 114 4.01 -34.26 2.35
N LYS A 115 4.95 -33.38 2.00
CA LYS A 115 6.37 -33.71 2.07
C LYS A 115 6.81 -33.80 3.53
N LYS A 116 7.88 -34.56 3.79
CA LYS A 116 8.38 -34.83 5.14
C LYS A 116 8.66 -33.55 5.92
N GLU A 117 9.25 -32.55 5.26
CA GLU A 117 9.60 -31.25 5.83
C GLU A 117 8.40 -30.36 6.18
N MET A 118 7.20 -30.72 5.71
CA MET A 118 5.96 -29.98 5.95
C MET A 118 5.06 -30.67 6.98
N THR A 119 5.52 -31.73 7.64
CA THR A 119 4.68 -32.54 8.54
C THR A 119 4.12 -31.71 9.71
N GLY A 120 4.95 -30.89 10.36
CA GLY A 120 4.50 -30.04 11.47
C GLY A 120 3.53 -28.94 11.03
N LEU A 121 3.78 -28.36 9.85
CA LEU A 121 2.89 -27.37 9.24
C LEU A 121 1.54 -27.99 8.84
N SER A 122 1.54 -29.22 8.31
CA SER A 122 0.32 -30.00 8.01
C SER A 122 -0.53 -30.25 9.26
N ILE A 123 0.10 -30.59 10.39
CA ILE A 123 -0.59 -30.74 11.69
C ILE A 123 -1.26 -29.43 12.09
N GLY A 124 -0.55 -28.31 12.01
CA GLY A 124 -1.09 -26.99 12.31
C GLY A 124 -2.29 -26.64 11.43
N VAL A 125 -2.13 -26.72 10.10
CA VAL A 125 -3.17 -26.42 9.12
C VAL A 125 -4.42 -27.31 9.31
N SER A 126 -4.25 -28.59 9.66
CA SER A 126 -5.38 -29.48 9.95
C SER A 126 -6.24 -29.04 11.15
N ASN A 127 -5.68 -28.20 12.02
CA ASN A 127 -6.36 -27.65 13.19
C ASN A 127 -6.93 -26.24 12.97
N MET A 128 -6.71 -25.65 11.81
CA MET A 128 -7.18 -24.31 11.45
C MET A 128 -8.55 -24.37 10.75
N LYS A 129 -9.29 -23.27 10.81
CA LYS A 129 -10.53 -23.00 10.07
C LYS A 129 -10.25 -22.12 8.85
N SER A 130 -11.20 -22.07 7.91
CA SER A 130 -11.07 -21.17 6.74
C SER A 130 -11.06 -19.71 7.20
N GLY A 131 -10.11 -18.92 6.69
CA GLY A 131 -9.81 -17.56 7.15
C GLY A 131 -9.05 -17.43 8.46
N GLU A 132 -8.70 -18.53 9.13
CA GLU A 132 -7.91 -18.48 10.36
C GLU A 132 -6.48 -18.06 10.04
N ARG A 133 -5.95 -17.10 10.80
CA ARG A 133 -4.53 -16.75 10.80
C ARG A 133 -3.95 -17.16 12.14
N ALA A 134 -2.84 -17.89 12.15
CA ALA A 134 -2.23 -18.41 13.36
C ALA A 134 -0.71 -18.43 13.27
N LEU A 135 -0.07 -18.32 14.43
CA LEU A 135 1.35 -18.60 14.60
C LEU A 135 1.51 -20.06 15.04
N LEU A 136 2.33 -20.82 14.33
CA LEU A 136 2.69 -22.20 14.66
C LEU A 136 4.15 -22.26 15.08
N HIS A 137 4.43 -22.95 16.18
CA HIS A 137 5.78 -23.35 16.53
C HIS A 137 5.94 -24.84 16.21
N VAL A 138 6.94 -25.16 15.40
CA VAL A 138 7.19 -26.51 14.88
C VAL A 138 8.62 -26.92 15.21
N GLY A 139 8.75 -27.99 15.97
CA GLY A 139 10.04 -28.61 16.26
C GLY A 139 10.71 -29.17 15.00
N TRP A 140 12.03 -29.07 14.93
CA TRP A 140 12.83 -29.50 13.78
C TRP A 140 12.57 -30.96 13.35
N GLU A 141 12.14 -31.82 14.28
CA GLU A 141 11.82 -33.22 14.01
C GLU A 141 10.68 -33.39 12.99
N LEU A 142 9.75 -32.43 12.96
CA LEU A 142 8.61 -32.39 12.03
C LEU A 142 8.75 -31.33 10.94
N GLY A 143 9.91 -30.66 10.89
CA GLY A 143 10.34 -29.75 9.83
C GLY A 143 11.48 -30.35 9.02
N TYR A 144 12.55 -29.58 8.80
CA TYR A 144 13.68 -29.97 7.94
C TYR A 144 14.64 -31.01 8.56
N GLY A 145 14.39 -31.47 9.79
CA GLY A 145 15.10 -32.59 10.37
C GLY A 145 16.55 -32.30 10.77
N LYS A 146 17.32 -33.38 10.97
CA LYS A 146 18.72 -33.30 11.43
C LYS A 146 19.66 -32.65 10.42
N GLU A 147 19.36 -32.80 9.13
CA GLU A 147 20.24 -32.31 8.06
C GLU A 147 19.90 -30.88 7.65
N GLY A 148 18.68 -30.39 7.95
CA GLY A 148 18.20 -29.11 7.41
C GLY A 148 17.97 -29.20 5.89
N ASN A 149 18.06 -28.06 5.22
CA ASN A 149 18.06 -27.95 3.76
C ASN A 149 19.10 -26.90 3.36
N PHE A 150 20.14 -27.30 2.62
CA PHE A 150 21.24 -26.39 2.23
C PHE A 150 21.00 -25.66 0.90
N SER A 151 19.94 -26.01 0.18
CA SER A 151 19.61 -25.40 -1.11
C SER A 151 18.55 -24.32 -0.91
N PHE A 152 17.36 -24.50 -1.49
CA PHE A 152 16.24 -23.59 -1.34
C PHE A 152 15.04 -24.35 -0.78
N PRO A 153 14.41 -23.87 0.31
CA PRO A 153 14.91 -22.82 1.19
C PRO A 153 16.14 -23.26 2.00
N ASN A 154 17.03 -22.31 2.34
CA ASN A 154 18.19 -22.59 3.19
C ASN A 154 17.76 -22.60 4.66
N VAL A 155 17.71 -23.79 5.25
CA VAL A 155 17.30 -24.02 6.63
C VAL A 155 18.39 -24.80 7.37
N PRO A 156 18.92 -24.28 8.49
CA PRO A 156 19.97 -24.96 9.24
C PRO A 156 19.54 -26.35 9.76
N PRO A 157 20.49 -27.27 9.94
CA PRO A 157 20.31 -28.50 10.71
C PRO A 157 19.59 -28.29 12.04
N MET A 158 18.61 -29.14 12.36
CA MET A 158 17.89 -29.13 13.65
C MET A 158 17.31 -27.76 14.04
N ALA A 159 16.85 -26.98 13.06
CA ALA A 159 16.23 -25.68 13.30
C ALA A 159 14.72 -25.83 13.56
N ASP A 160 14.27 -25.36 14.72
CA ASP A 160 12.86 -25.15 15.00
C ASP A 160 12.33 -23.99 14.15
N ILE A 161 11.06 -24.08 13.78
CA ILE A 161 10.45 -23.22 12.77
C ILE A 161 9.23 -22.52 13.36
N LEU A 162 9.17 -21.21 13.16
CA LEU A 162 7.98 -20.41 13.39
C LEU A 162 7.29 -20.19 12.06
N TYR A 163 6.01 -20.57 11.97
CA TYR A 163 5.17 -20.30 10.82
C TYR A 163 4.08 -19.31 11.17
N GLU A 164 3.97 -18.22 10.43
CA GLU A 164 2.74 -17.44 10.37
C GLU A 164 1.92 -17.98 9.21
N VAL A 165 0.74 -18.53 9.47
CA VAL A 165 -0.10 -19.21 8.47
C VAL A 165 -1.46 -18.54 8.40
N GLU A 166 -1.98 -18.34 7.21
CA GLU A 166 -3.37 -17.98 6.94
C GLU A 166 -4.01 -19.03 6.04
N LEU A 167 -4.96 -19.80 6.59
CA LEU A 167 -5.70 -20.80 5.84
C LEU A 167 -6.78 -20.11 5.01
N ILE A 168 -6.60 -20.04 3.69
CA ILE A 168 -7.59 -19.42 2.79
C ILE A 168 -8.86 -20.27 2.78
N GLY A 169 -8.69 -21.58 2.61
CA GLY A 169 -9.78 -22.55 2.61
C GLY A 169 -9.32 -23.93 2.16
N PHE A 170 -10.26 -24.85 2.01
CA PHE A 170 -9.94 -26.23 1.63
C PHE A 170 -11.08 -26.90 0.86
N ASP A 171 -10.70 -27.92 0.08
CA ASP A 171 -11.60 -28.78 -0.68
C ASP A 171 -11.60 -30.16 -0.03
N GLU A 172 -12.79 -30.71 0.25
CA GLU A 172 -12.89 -32.05 0.84
C GLU A 172 -12.59 -33.14 -0.20
N THR A 173 -12.14 -34.31 0.28
CA THR A 173 -11.85 -35.50 -0.57
C THR A 173 -12.96 -35.93 -1.51
N LYS A 174 -14.21 -35.58 -1.20
CA LYS A 174 -15.37 -35.88 -2.04
C LYS A 174 -15.41 -35.02 -3.32
N GLU A 175 -14.59 -33.97 -3.41
CA GLU A 175 -14.68 -32.94 -4.45
C GLU A 175 -13.73 -33.14 -5.65
N GLY A 176 -12.88 -34.17 -5.68
CA GLY A 176 -12.27 -34.64 -6.94
C GLY A 176 -10.82 -35.11 -6.90
N LYS A 177 -10.19 -35.03 -8.08
CA LYS A 177 -8.78 -35.40 -8.34
C LYS A 177 -7.84 -34.35 -7.72
N ALA A 178 -6.59 -34.70 -7.45
CA ALA A 178 -5.57 -33.70 -7.08
C ALA A 178 -5.35 -32.72 -8.24
N ARG A 179 -4.94 -31.47 -7.98
CA ARG A 179 -4.75 -30.48 -9.06
C ARG A 179 -3.81 -30.93 -10.17
N GLY A 180 -2.79 -31.72 -9.84
CA GLY A 180 -1.85 -32.30 -10.82
C GLY A 180 -2.47 -33.34 -11.75
N ASP A 181 -3.59 -33.95 -11.37
CA ASP A 181 -4.29 -34.98 -12.14
C ASP A 181 -5.51 -34.44 -12.91
N MET A 182 -5.83 -33.15 -12.74
CA MET A 182 -6.95 -32.50 -13.42
C MET A 182 -6.57 -32.08 -14.85
N THR A 183 -7.51 -32.21 -15.79
CA THR A 183 -7.35 -31.55 -17.10
C THR A 183 -7.50 -30.03 -16.96
N ALA A 184 -7.08 -29.28 -17.98
CA ALA A 184 -7.23 -27.83 -17.99
C ALA A 184 -8.71 -27.41 -17.85
N GLU A 185 -9.63 -28.12 -18.51
CA GLU A 185 -11.07 -27.88 -18.42
C GLU A 185 -11.63 -28.17 -17.04
N GLU A 186 -11.24 -29.29 -16.42
CA GLU A 186 -11.64 -29.64 -15.06
C GLU A 186 -11.19 -28.55 -14.08
N ARG A 187 -9.93 -28.11 -14.21
CA ARG A 187 -9.31 -27.11 -13.35
C ARG A 187 -9.98 -25.73 -13.49
N ILE A 188 -10.21 -25.27 -14.72
CA ILE A 188 -10.95 -24.03 -15.01
C ILE A 188 -12.39 -24.14 -14.50
N GLY A 189 -13.04 -25.30 -14.65
CA GLY A 189 -14.39 -25.54 -14.17
C GLY A 189 -14.51 -25.52 -12.64
N VAL A 190 -13.52 -26.03 -11.91
CA VAL A 190 -13.45 -25.89 -10.44
C VAL A 190 -13.30 -24.43 -10.05
N ALA A 191 -12.39 -23.69 -10.70
CA ALA A 191 -12.20 -22.28 -10.45
C ALA A 191 -13.47 -21.45 -10.74
N ASP A 192 -14.21 -21.77 -11.81
CA ASP A 192 -15.45 -21.07 -12.12
C ASP A 192 -16.54 -21.32 -11.08
N ARG A 193 -16.66 -22.56 -10.57
CA ARG A 193 -17.56 -22.88 -9.45
C ARG A 193 -17.22 -22.04 -8.20
N ARG A 194 -15.95 -22.01 -7.80
CA ARG A 194 -15.48 -21.21 -6.66
C ARG A 194 -15.79 -19.71 -6.84
N LYS A 195 -15.61 -19.18 -8.06
CA LYS A 195 -16.02 -17.80 -8.40
C LYS A 195 -17.53 -17.61 -8.21
N MET A 196 -18.36 -18.58 -8.61
CA MET A 196 -19.82 -18.50 -8.42
C MET A 196 -20.21 -18.54 -6.93
N ASP A 197 -19.54 -19.35 -6.13
CA ASP A 197 -19.74 -19.41 -4.67
C ASP A 197 -19.36 -18.08 -4.01
N GLY A 198 -18.22 -17.49 -4.40
CA GLY A 198 -17.83 -16.15 -3.97
C GLY A 198 -18.84 -15.08 -4.38
N ASN A 199 -19.44 -15.19 -5.57
CA ASN A 199 -20.50 -14.26 -6.01
C ASN A 199 -21.78 -14.38 -5.17
N ALA A 200 -22.09 -15.57 -4.66
CA ALA A 200 -23.22 -15.77 -3.76
C ALA A 200 -22.94 -15.10 -2.41
N LEU A 201 -21.78 -15.37 -1.81
CA LEU A 201 -21.34 -14.77 -0.54
C LEU A 201 -21.23 -13.24 -0.62
N PHE A 202 -20.77 -12.69 -1.73
CA PHE A 202 -20.73 -11.26 -1.95
C PHE A 202 -22.12 -10.59 -1.90
N LYS A 203 -23.15 -11.29 -2.40
CA LYS A 203 -24.54 -10.81 -2.33
C LYS A 203 -25.11 -10.89 -0.91
N GLU A 204 -24.61 -11.83 -0.10
CA GLU A 204 -24.91 -11.94 1.34
C GLU A 204 -24.10 -10.95 2.20
N GLU A 205 -23.27 -10.10 1.58
CA GLU A 205 -22.36 -9.15 2.25
C GLU A 205 -21.29 -9.81 3.14
N LYS A 206 -21.04 -11.11 2.97
CA LYS A 206 -19.93 -11.83 3.60
C LYS A 206 -18.66 -11.66 2.77
N LEU A 207 -18.05 -10.48 2.86
CA LEU A 207 -17.01 -10.03 1.94
C LEU A 207 -15.72 -10.84 2.07
N GLU A 208 -15.31 -11.16 3.28
CA GLU A 208 -14.09 -11.92 3.57
C GLU A 208 -14.22 -13.36 3.08
N GLU A 209 -15.37 -14.01 3.34
CA GLU A 209 -15.66 -15.36 2.84
C GLU A 209 -15.73 -15.37 1.30
N ALA A 210 -16.31 -14.32 0.71
CA ALA A 210 -16.34 -14.16 -0.75
C ALA A 210 -14.92 -14.03 -1.33
N MET A 211 -14.06 -13.23 -0.70
CA MET A 211 -12.66 -13.08 -1.10
C MET A 211 -11.91 -14.40 -1.06
N GLN A 212 -12.09 -15.20 -0.01
CA GLN A 212 -11.48 -16.53 0.09
C GLN A 212 -11.87 -17.44 -1.08
N GLN A 213 -13.14 -17.44 -1.48
CA GLN A 213 -13.56 -18.24 -2.64
C GLN A 213 -12.94 -17.75 -3.95
N TYR A 214 -12.82 -16.43 -4.15
CA TYR A 214 -12.13 -15.89 -5.33
C TYR A 214 -10.63 -16.22 -5.32
N GLU A 215 -10.00 -16.16 -4.16
CA GLU A 215 -8.59 -16.50 -4.00
C GLU A 215 -8.33 -17.99 -4.26
N MET A 216 -9.18 -18.88 -3.74
CA MET A 216 -9.14 -20.30 -4.08
C MET A 216 -9.31 -20.51 -5.59
N ALA A 217 -10.24 -19.81 -6.24
CA ALA A 217 -10.40 -19.87 -7.68
C ALA A 217 -9.11 -19.47 -8.43
N ILE A 218 -8.44 -18.40 -7.99
CA ILE A 218 -7.16 -17.96 -8.55
C ILE A 218 -6.05 -18.97 -8.28
N ALA A 219 -6.01 -19.60 -7.11
CA ALA A 219 -5.04 -20.65 -6.81
C ALA A 219 -5.19 -21.86 -7.74
N TYR A 220 -6.44 -22.20 -8.11
CA TYR A 220 -6.69 -23.18 -9.17
C TYR A 220 -6.20 -22.70 -10.55
N MET A 221 -5.91 -21.43 -10.76
CA MET A 221 -5.34 -20.88 -11.99
C MET A 221 -4.02 -20.13 -11.74
N GLY A 222 -3.17 -20.73 -10.89
CA GLY A 222 -1.84 -20.19 -10.58
C GLY A 222 -0.93 -20.07 -11.80
N ASP A 223 0.20 -19.38 -11.65
CA ASP A 223 0.99 -18.92 -12.79
C ASP A 223 1.61 -20.06 -13.60
N ASP A 224 2.09 -21.13 -12.96
CA ASP A 224 2.60 -22.32 -13.66
C ASP A 224 1.54 -22.90 -14.61
N PHE A 225 0.29 -22.94 -14.19
CA PHE A 225 -0.83 -23.41 -15.00
C PHE A 225 -1.12 -22.43 -16.13
N MET A 226 -1.22 -21.14 -15.82
CA MET A 226 -1.50 -20.09 -16.81
C MET A 226 -0.42 -19.98 -17.88
N PHE A 227 0.84 -20.23 -17.54
CA PHE A 227 1.97 -20.23 -18.46
C PHE A 227 1.92 -21.39 -19.47
N GLN A 228 1.34 -22.52 -19.07
CA GLN A 228 1.19 -23.70 -19.94
C GLN A 228 -0.02 -23.61 -20.89
N LEU A 229 -0.95 -22.68 -20.66
CA LEU A 229 -2.15 -22.54 -21.47
C LEU A 229 -1.94 -21.64 -22.68
N PHE A 230 -2.48 -22.07 -23.83
CA PHE A 230 -2.44 -21.32 -25.09
C PHE A 230 -3.81 -21.26 -25.76
N GLY A 231 -4.01 -20.21 -26.57
CA GLY A 231 -5.23 -20.00 -27.35
C GLY A 231 -6.50 -20.09 -26.51
N LYS A 232 -7.47 -20.89 -26.98
CA LYS A 232 -8.80 -21.03 -26.37
C LYS A 232 -8.74 -21.32 -24.87
N TYR A 233 -7.83 -22.16 -24.40
CA TYR A 233 -7.76 -22.52 -22.99
C TYR A 233 -7.26 -21.37 -22.11
N ARG A 234 -6.30 -20.58 -22.61
CA ARG A 234 -5.86 -19.36 -21.92
C ARG A 234 -7.00 -18.36 -21.82
N ASP A 235 -7.74 -18.16 -22.92
CA ASP A 235 -8.90 -17.26 -22.94
C ASP A 235 -9.98 -17.70 -21.95
N MET A 236 -10.27 -19.01 -21.89
CA MET A 236 -11.20 -19.58 -20.93
C MET A 236 -10.74 -19.36 -19.47
N ALA A 237 -9.46 -19.55 -19.18
CA ALA A 237 -8.93 -19.31 -17.83
C ALA A 237 -8.96 -17.82 -17.46
N LEU A 238 -8.55 -16.92 -18.36
CA LEU A 238 -8.61 -15.46 -18.14
C LEU A 238 -10.05 -14.96 -17.95
N ALA A 239 -11.02 -15.55 -18.65
CA ALA A 239 -12.45 -15.25 -18.49
C ALA A 239 -12.98 -15.60 -17.09
N VAL A 240 -12.27 -16.41 -16.31
CA VAL A 240 -12.56 -16.69 -14.89
C VAL A 240 -11.63 -15.88 -13.98
N LYS A 241 -10.32 -15.88 -14.22
CA LYS A 241 -9.29 -15.24 -13.38
C LYS A 241 -9.49 -13.73 -13.27
N ASN A 242 -9.73 -13.03 -14.38
CA ASN A 242 -9.90 -11.57 -14.38
C ASN A 242 -11.13 -11.13 -13.57
N PRO A 243 -12.33 -11.75 -13.74
CA PRO A 243 -13.46 -11.49 -12.86
C PRO A 243 -13.20 -11.77 -11.38
N CYS A 244 -12.43 -12.81 -11.01
CA CYS A 244 -12.07 -13.07 -9.61
C CYS A 244 -11.29 -11.90 -9.01
N HIS A 245 -10.22 -11.44 -9.66
CA HIS A 245 -9.44 -10.28 -9.21
C HIS A 245 -10.30 -9.02 -9.11
N LEU A 246 -11.15 -8.76 -10.11
CA LEU A 246 -12.08 -7.65 -10.09
C LEU A 246 -13.02 -7.74 -8.89
N ASN A 247 -13.62 -8.91 -8.64
CA ASN A 247 -14.56 -9.09 -7.54
C ASN A 247 -13.88 -8.98 -6.17
N MET A 248 -12.65 -9.47 -6.02
CA MET A 248 -11.83 -9.20 -4.83
C MET A 248 -11.62 -7.70 -4.65
N ALA A 249 -11.25 -6.96 -5.71
CA ALA A 249 -11.12 -5.51 -5.62
C ALA A 249 -12.42 -4.82 -5.18
N ALA A 250 -13.59 -5.33 -5.59
CA ALA A 250 -14.87 -4.81 -5.13
C ALA A 250 -15.15 -5.11 -3.65
N CYS A 251 -14.74 -6.28 -3.15
CA CYS A 251 -14.80 -6.60 -1.72
C CYS A 251 -13.87 -5.69 -0.92
N LEU A 252 -12.63 -5.54 -1.36
CA LEU A 252 -11.60 -4.72 -0.73
C LEU A 252 -12.01 -3.23 -0.66
N ILE A 253 -12.59 -2.68 -1.73
CA ILE A 253 -13.14 -1.30 -1.71
C ILE A 253 -14.25 -1.17 -0.66
N LYS A 254 -15.11 -2.17 -0.49
CA LYS A 254 -16.16 -2.16 0.54
C LYS A 254 -15.60 -2.29 1.95
N LEU A 255 -14.46 -2.96 2.11
CA LEU A 255 -13.72 -3.10 3.37
C LEU A 255 -12.73 -1.95 3.59
N GLU A 256 -12.72 -0.92 2.74
CA GLU A 256 -11.81 0.24 2.81
C GLU A 256 -10.32 -0.11 2.68
N HIS A 257 -9.99 -1.31 2.19
CA HIS A 257 -8.63 -1.75 1.90
C HIS A 257 -8.23 -1.32 0.48
N TYR A 258 -8.03 -0.02 0.31
CA TYR A 258 -7.89 0.58 -1.02
C TYR A 258 -6.60 0.22 -1.75
N GLU A 259 -5.47 0.10 -1.06
CA GLU A 259 -4.19 -0.27 -1.68
C GLU A 259 -4.24 -1.68 -2.29
N ASP A 260 -4.81 -2.64 -1.55
CA ASP A 260 -5.00 -4.00 -2.04
C ASP A 260 -5.96 -4.03 -3.25
N ALA A 261 -7.02 -3.21 -3.22
CA ALA A 261 -7.94 -3.10 -4.36
C ALA A 261 -7.25 -2.54 -5.61
N ILE A 262 -6.35 -1.57 -5.46
CA ILE A 262 -5.53 -1.02 -6.55
C ILE A 262 -4.63 -2.10 -7.13
N HIS A 263 -4.02 -2.91 -6.27
CA HIS A 263 -3.16 -4.01 -6.68
C HIS A 263 -3.95 -5.03 -7.51
N GLN A 264 -5.08 -5.52 -7.01
CA GLN A 264 -5.95 -6.48 -7.70
C GLN A 264 -6.42 -5.95 -9.07
N CYS A 265 -6.79 -4.67 -9.16
CA CYS A 265 -7.16 -4.06 -10.44
C CYS A 265 -5.97 -3.95 -11.40
N SER A 266 -4.76 -3.68 -10.88
CA SER A 266 -3.57 -3.55 -11.69
C SER A 266 -3.14 -4.88 -12.32
N ILE A 267 -3.34 -6.01 -11.63
CA ILE A 267 -3.17 -7.36 -12.21
C ILE A 267 -4.01 -7.52 -13.48
N VAL A 268 -5.30 -7.16 -13.42
CA VAL A 268 -6.21 -7.27 -14.57
C VAL A 268 -5.78 -6.33 -15.70
N LEU A 269 -5.30 -5.14 -15.39
CA LEU A 269 -4.86 -4.14 -16.37
C LEU A 269 -3.52 -4.47 -17.04
N MET A 270 -2.70 -5.36 -16.46
CA MET A 270 -1.52 -5.90 -17.13
C MET A 270 -1.90 -6.83 -18.29
N GLU A 271 -3.02 -7.56 -18.16
CA GLU A 271 -3.54 -8.45 -19.21
C GLU A 271 -4.48 -7.72 -20.19
N ASP A 272 -5.38 -6.88 -19.67
CA ASP A 272 -6.34 -6.07 -20.45
C ASP A 272 -6.31 -4.62 -19.97
N GLU A 273 -5.42 -3.82 -20.56
CA GLU A 273 -5.21 -2.42 -20.20
C GLU A 273 -6.43 -1.50 -20.42
N ASN A 274 -7.44 -1.97 -21.15
CA ASN A 274 -8.64 -1.22 -21.51
C ASN A 274 -9.88 -1.70 -20.76
N ASN A 275 -9.70 -2.56 -19.75
CA ASN A 275 -10.78 -3.08 -18.93
C ASN A 275 -11.45 -1.96 -18.12
N VAL A 276 -12.64 -1.53 -18.59
CA VAL A 276 -13.39 -0.42 -17.97
C VAL A 276 -13.67 -0.66 -16.49
N LYS A 277 -13.99 -1.91 -16.10
CA LYS A 277 -14.30 -2.24 -14.70
C LYS A 277 -13.05 -2.12 -13.81
N ALA A 278 -11.90 -2.58 -14.30
CA ALA A 278 -10.64 -2.47 -13.56
C ALA A 278 -10.22 -1.00 -13.40
N LEU A 279 -10.26 -0.22 -14.49
CA LEU A 279 -9.96 1.22 -14.47
C LEU A 279 -10.87 1.96 -13.51
N PHE A 280 -12.19 1.71 -13.56
CA PHE A 280 -13.14 2.37 -12.68
C PHE A 280 -12.91 2.02 -11.20
N ARG A 281 -12.71 0.73 -10.86
CA ARG A 281 -12.48 0.30 -9.48
C ARG A 281 -11.15 0.82 -8.93
N ARG A 282 -10.08 0.79 -9.74
CA ARG A 282 -8.78 1.35 -9.36
C ARG A 282 -8.86 2.86 -9.15
N GLY A 283 -9.50 3.58 -10.07
CA GLY A 283 -9.71 5.02 -9.96
C GLY A 283 -10.52 5.38 -8.70
N LYS A 284 -11.53 4.59 -8.36
CA LYS A 284 -12.30 4.76 -7.13
C LYS A 284 -11.43 4.57 -5.88
N ALA A 285 -10.69 3.47 -5.79
CA ALA A 285 -9.80 3.22 -4.66
C ALA A 285 -8.72 4.32 -4.50
N ARG A 286 -8.13 4.79 -5.62
CA ARG A 286 -7.17 5.91 -5.63
C ARG A 286 -7.79 7.22 -5.16
N ALA A 287 -9.04 7.49 -5.53
CA ALA A 287 -9.75 8.68 -5.10
C ALA A 287 -9.95 8.70 -3.57
N GLU A 288 -10.31 7.58 -2.98
CA GLU A 288 -10.47 7.44 -1.51
C GLU A 288 -9.13 7.61 -0.77
N LEU A 289 -8.01 7.22 -1.38
CA LEU A 289 -6.65 7.47 -0.86
C LEU A 289 -6.16 8.91 -1.09
N GLY A 290 -6.96 9.79 -1.69
CA GLY A 290 -6.57 11.16 -2.02
C GLY A 290 -5.59 11.28 -3.21
N GLN A 291 -5.34 10.20 -3.94
CA GLN A 291 -4.51 10.18 -5.16
C GLN A 291 -5.33 10.70 -6.35
N THR A 292 -5.78 11.96 -6.29
CA THR A 292 -6.79 12.53 -7.20
C THR A 292 -6.34 12.57 -8.66
N ASP A 293 -5.06 12.89 -8.93
CA ASP A 293 -4.52 12.91 -10.29
C ASP A 293 -4.52 11.51 -10.93
N ALA A 294 -4.02 10.50 -10.21
CA ALA A 294 -4.01 9.12 -10.68
C ALA A 294 -5.44 8.54 -10.83
N ALA A 295 -6.35 8.91 -9.93
CA ALA A 295 -7.76 8.55 -10.06
C ALA A 295 -8.40 9.17 -11.31
N ARG A 296 -8.09 10.44 -11.60
CA ARG A 296 -8.57 11.14 -12.79
C ARG A 296 -8.08 10.47 -14.07
N GLU A 297 -6.82 10.06 -14.15
CA GLU A 297 -6.28 9.34 -15.29
C GLU A 297 -7.06 8.05 -15.57
N ASP A 298 -7.31 7.25 -14.53
CA ASP A 298 -8.07 6.01 -14.62
C ASP A 298 -9.50 6.25 -15.11
N PHE A 299 -10.21 7.23 -14.53
CA PHE A 299 -11.58 7.54 -14.95
C PHE A 299 -11.65 8.14 -16.36
N VAL A 300 -10.68 8.95 -16.77
CA VAL A 300 -10.62 9.48 -18.14
C VAL A 300 -10.37 8.35 -19.13
N LYS A 301 -9.45 7.42 -18.83
CA LYS A 301 -9.23 6.23 -19.66
C LYS A 301 -10.49 5.37 -19.71
N ALA A 302 -11.16 5.13 -18.58
CA ALA A 302 -12.41 4.37 -18.52
C ALA A 302 -13.52 5.03 -19.37
N ARG A 303 -13.67 6.36 -19.30
CA ARG A 303 -14.67 7.12 -20.08
C ARG A 303 -14.43 7.06 -21.59
N LYS A 304 -13.17 6.90 -22.03
CA LYS A 304 -12.84 6.71 -23.45
C LYS A 304 -13.49 5.44 -24.02
N PHE A 305 -13.57 4.38 -23.21
CA PHE A 305 -14.12 3.08 -23.62
C PHE A 305 -15.59 2.87 -23.21
N ALA A 306 -16.09 3.64 -22.24
CA ALA A 306 -17.49 3.65 -21.82
C ALA A 306 -18.01 5.10 -21.65
N PRO A 307 -18.23 5.85 -22.73
CA PRO A 307 -18.60 7.27 -22.67
C PRO A 307 -19.97 7.52 -22.03
N GLU A 308 -20.90 6.57 -22.15
CA GLU A 308 -22.26 6.65 -21.62
C GLU A 308 -22.40 6.22 -20.15
N ASP A 309 -21.31 5.78 -19.51
CA ASP A 309 -21.36 5.33 -18.12
C ASP A 309 -21.51 6.52 -17.16
N LYS A 310 -22.72 6.66 -16.64
CA LYS A 310 -23.09 7.72 -15.69
C LYS A 310 -22.28 7.63 -14.39
N ALA A 311 -21.79 6.45 -13.98
CA ALA A 311 -20.96 6.32 -12.79
C ALA A 311 -19.61 7.02 -12.98
N ILE A 312 -18.94 6.77 -14.10
CA ILE A 312 -17.65 7.41 -14.43
C ILE A 312 -17.82 8.94 -14.51
N ALA A 313 -18.90 9.40 -15.14
CA ALA A 313 -19.19 10.83 -15.24
C ALA A 313 -19.43 11.49 -13.87
N ARG A 314 -20.10 10.79 -12.93
CA ARG A 314 -20.29 11.27 -11.56
C ARG A 314 -18.95 11.37 -10.81
N GLU A 315 -18.13 10.34 -10.85
CA GLU A 315 -16.83 10.35 -10.14
C GLU A 315 -15.90 11.46 -10.64
N LEU A 316 -15.83 11.67 -11.97
CA LEU A 316 -15.03 12.76 -12.53
C LEU A 316 -15.53 14.15 -12.10
N ARG A 317 -16.84 14.30 -11.90
CA ARG A 317 -17.42 15.53 -11.39
C ARG A 317 -17.08 15.73 -9.92
N LEU A 318 -17.18 14.69 -9.09
CA LEU A 318 -16.81 14.73 -7.68
C LEU A 318 -15.34 15.12 -7.51
N LEU A 319 -14.43 14.53 -8.29
CA LEU A 319 -13.02 14.91 -8.30
C LEU A 319 -12.81 16.39 -8.69
N ALA A 320 -13.53 16.89 -9.71
CA ALA A 320 -13.42 18.29 -10.11
C ALA A 320 -13.96 19.27 -9.04
N GLU A 321 -15.02 18.89 -8.33
CA GLU A 321 -15.57 19.67 -7.21
C GLU A 321 -14.59 19.69 -6.02
N HIS A 322 -13.99 18.54 -5.70
CA HIS A 322 -12.95 18.42 -4.67
C HIS A 322 -11.72 19.28 -4.98
N ASP A 323 -11.15 19.17 -6.19
CA ASP A 323 -9.97 19.94 -6.59
C ASP A 323 -10.24 21.45 -6.56
N LYS A 324 -11.45 21.88 -6.95
CA LYS A 324 -11.85 23.27 -6.86
C LYS A 324 -11.91 23.75 -5.40
N ALA A 325 -12.41 22.93 -4.49
CA ALA A 325 -12.44 23.24 -3.06
C ALA A 325 -11.03 23.31 -2.46
N VAL A 326 -10.14 22.38 -2.82
CA VAL A 326 -8.72 22.40 -2.41
C VAL A 326 -8.03 23.67 -2.91
N TYR A 327 -8.21 24.01 -4.19
CA TYR A 327 -7.64 25.22 -4.78
C TYR A 327 -8.15 26.50 -4.09
N GLN A 328 -9.43 26.57 -3.74
CA GLN A 328 -10.01 27.70 -3.02
C GLN A 328 -9.38 27.85 -1.62
N LYS A 329 -9.26 26.76 -0.86
CA LYS A 329 -8.61 26.76 0.45
C LYS A 329 -7.14 27.18 0.37
N GLN A 330 -6.40 26.65 -0.60
CA GLN A 330 -5.01 27.05 -0.86
C GLN A 330 -4.93 28.55 -1.16
N LYS A 331 -5.78 29.06 -2.05
CA LYS A 331 -5.82 30.49 -2.41
C LYS A 331 -6.10 31.39 -1.21
N GLU A 332 -7.00 30.98 -0.31
CA GLU A 332 -7.28 31.72 0.93
C GLU A 332 -6.09 31.70 1.90
N LEU A 333 -5.44 30.54 2.06
CA LEU A 333 -4.24 30.39 2.87
C LEU A 333 -3.09 31.29 2.37
N TYR A 334 -2.82 31.27 1.06
CA TYR A 334 -1.75 32.10 0.46
C TYR A 334 -2.02 33.60 0.57
N LYS A 335 -3.29 34.03 0.55
CA LYS A 335 -3.64 35.45 0.81
C LYS A 335 -3.34 35.87 2.25
N GLY A 336 -3.45 34.95 3.22
CA GLY A 336 -3.11 35.22 4.62
C GLY A 336 -1.61 35.27 4.86
N LEU A 337 -0.84 34.43 4.16
CA LEU A 337 0.61 34.31 4.33
C LEU A 337 1.41 35.44 3.65
N PHE A 338 0.92 35.93 2.51
CA PHE A 338 1.48 37.07 1.79
C PHE A 338 0.47 38.22 1.85
N GLY A 339 0.49 38.96 2.96
CA GLY A 339 -0.35 40.15 3.13
C GLY A 339 -0.23 41.15 1.97
N PRO A 340 -1.13 42.15 1.89
CA PRO A 340 -1.06 43.16 0.84
C PRO A 340 0.33 43.80 0.81
N ARG A 341 0.86 44.05 -0.40
CA ARG A 341 2.16 44.71 -0.58
C ARG A 341 2.20 45.95 0.31
N PRO A 342 3.28 46.17 1.10
CA PRO A 342 3.39 47.37 1.91
C PRO A 342 3.19 48.58 1.00
N GLU A 343 2.22 49.44 1.36
CA GLU A 343 1.93 50.61 0.55
C GLU A 343 3.21 51.43 0.37
N PRO A 344 3.50 51.94 -0.85
CA PRO A 344 4.66 52.79 -1.05
C PRO A 344 4.53 53.96 -0.08
N LYS A 345 5.50 54.12 0.83
CA LYS A 345 5.54 55.22 1.80
C LYS A 345 5.16 56.51 1.05
N PRO A 346 4.13 57.25 1.47
CA PRO A 346 3.74 58.46 0.78
C PRO A 346 4.99 59.35 0.69
N LYS A 347 5.38 59.74 -0.54
CA LYS A 347 6.45 60.72 -0.72
C LYS A 347 6.01 61.95 0.06
N ARG A 348 6.70 62.24 1.17
CA ARG A 348 6.48 63.44 1.97
C ARG A 348 6.82 64.63 1.08
N ASN A 349 5.84 65.15 0.37
CA ASN A 349 5.92 66.42 -0.33
C ASN A 349 6.04 67.48 0.76
N SER A 350 7.27 67.73 1.19
CA SER A 350 7.59 68.76 2.14
C SER A 350 7.42 70.09 1.42
N TRP A 351 6.18 70.59 1.39
CA TRP A 351 5.84 71.96 1.02
C TRP A 351 6.88 72.91 1.60
N LEU A 352 7.29 72.70 2.86
CA LEU A 352 8.30 73.50 3.54
C LEU A 352 9.62 73.60 2.76
N ILE A 353 10.06 72.53 2.08
CA ILE A 353 11.26 72.55 1.22
C ILE A 353 11.01 73.39 -0.04
N LEU A 354 9.83 73.30 -0.65
CA LEU A 354 9.46 74.13 -1.80
C LEU A 354 9.36 75.61 -1.42
N ILE A 355 8.81 75.92 -0.24
CA ILE A 355 8.81 77.27 0.33
C ILE A 355 10.23 77.73 0.64
N TRP A 356 11.08 76.87 1.20
CA TRP A 356 12.46 77.23 1.49
C TRP A 356 13.26 77.53 0.22
N GLN A 357 13.07 76.73 -0.83
CA GLN A 357 13.67 76.99 -2.14
C GLN A 357 13.13 78.28 -2.78
N TRP A 358 11.84 78.56 -2.62
CA TRP A 358 11.24 79.82 -3.08
C TRP A 358 11.79 81.03 -2.30
N PHE A 359 11.93 80.93 -0.99
CA PHE A 359 12.56 81.96 -0.15
C PHE A 359 14.03 82.16 -0.50
N LEU A 360 14.81 81.10 -0.69
CA LEU A 360 16.21 81.19 -1.13
C LEU A 360 16.32 81.90 -2.48
N ALA A 361 15.46 81.57 -3.45
CA ALA A 361 15.43 82.24 -4.75
C ALA A 361 15.04 83.73 -4.64
N LEU A 362 14.08 84.06 -3.78
CA LEU A 362 13.69 85.45 -3.50
C LEU A 362 14.83 86.21 -2.83
N PHE A 363 15.50 85.61 -1.84
CA PHE A 363 16.64 86.18 -1.13
C PHE A 363 17.81 86.42 -2.08
N HIS A 364 18.13 85.44 -2.93
CA HIS A 364 19.16 85.62 -3.96
C HIS A 364 18.79 86.77 -4.92
N ARG A 365 17.52 86.89 -5.32
CA ARG A 365 17.07 87.95 -6.22
C ARG A 365 17.11 89.35 -5.59
N VAL A 366 16.88 89.46 -4.28
CA VAL A 366 16.93 90.74 -3.54
C VAL A 366 18.36 91.15 -3.20
N PHE A 367 19.27 90.20 -2.93
CA PHE A 367 20.65 90.50 -2.53
C PHE A 367 21.69 90.40 -3.67
N SER A 368 21.30 89.99 -4.88
CA SER A 368 22.18 90.01 -6.07
C SER A 368 21.96 91.23 -6.97
N GLY A 369 21.14 92.19 -6.54
CA GLY A 369 20.66 93.31 -7.33
C GLY A 369 21.21 94.68 -6.94
N GLU A 370 22.48 94.79 -6.53
CA GLU A 370 23.16 96.09 -6.38
C GLU A 370 24.70 95.92 -6.46
N ARG A 371 25.20 95.82 -7.69
CA ARG A 371 26.55 96.30 -8.05
C ARG A 371 26.45 96.92 -9.43
N ILE A 372 26.01 98.18 -9.43
CA ILE A 372 26.02 99.09 -10.58
C ILE A 372 27.48 99.40 -10.92
N LYS A 373 27.79 99.35 -12.22
CA LYS A 373 29.08 99.67 -12.85
C LYS A 373 29.47 101.13 -12.57
N SER A 374 30.76 101.36 -12.32
CA SER A 374 31.45 102.65 -12.52
C SER A 374 32.46 102.49 -13.65
N ASP A 375 32.29 103.34 -14.68
CA ASP A 375 33.17 103.74 -15.80
C ASP A 375 34.14 102.75 -16.46
#